data_AF-A0A0S4SK75-F1
#
_entry.id   AF-A0A0S4SK75-F1
#
_cell.length_a   1.000
_cell.length_b   1.000
_cell.length_c   1.000
_cell.angle_alpha   90.00
_cell.angle_beta   90.00
_cell.angle_gamma   90.00
#
_symmetry.space_group_name_H-M   'P 1'
#
loop_
_entity.id
_entity.type
_entity.pdbx_description
1 polymer ?
#
loop_
_entity_poly.entity_id
_entity_poly.type
_entity_poly.pdbx_seq_one_letter_code
_entity_poly.pdbx_strand_id
1 'polypeptide(L)'
;MRNLKNSYLFLLALIIGVEISIGAFLAPVLFFPAKYIGEGVLSIFQSGLLMTQVFLKYNMLLIAVSLVSIIYELINLIKNKEDSFNFKFSAFMLSFIVLGLASSFAFYFTPYIVNAQSLGELATTTNDFASVHKTSEIVMKIMIIAQTILFFVRARR
;
A
#
# COMPACT_ATOMS: atom_id res chain seq x y z
N MET A 1 3.54 11.12 -25.24
CA MET A 1 3.68 9.94 -24.33
C MET A 1 4.74 10.13 -23.25
N ARG A 2 5.88 10.78 -23.52
CA ARG A 2 6.95 11.01 -22.53
C ARG A 2 6.50 11.67 -21.21
N ASN A 3 5.74 12.77 -21.27
CA ASN A 3 5.27 13.45 -20.04
C ASN A 3 4.34 12.56 -19.21
N LEU A 4 3.45 11.81 -19.86
CA LEU A 4 2.54 10.87 -19.20
C LEU A 4 3.32 9.73 -18.50
N LYS A 5 4.35 9.20 -19.14
CA LYS A 5 5.27 8.21 -18.54
C LYS A 5 5.96 8.77 -17.30
N ASN A 6 6.50 10.00 -17.38
CA ASN A 6 7.21 10.61 -16.26
C ASN A 6 6.27 10.85 -15.06
N SER A 7 5.06 11.36 -15.31
CA SER A 7 4.04 11.50 -14.26
C SER A 7 3.65 10.16 -13.64
N TYR A 8 3.49 9.11 -14.47
CA TYR A 8 3.20 7.77 -14.00
C TYR A 8 4.33 7.19 -13.11
N LEU A 9 5.58 7.29 -13.54
CA LEU A 9 6.73 6.86 -12.74
C LEU A 9 6.87 7.66 -11.44
N PHE A 10 6.60 8.96 -11.48
CA PHE A 10 6.58 9.80 -10.28
C PHE A 10 5.51 9.32 -9.28
N LEU A 11 4.30 9.01 -9.73
CA LEU A 11 3.23 8.50 -8.87
C LEU A 11 3.58 7.14 -8.25
N LEU A 12 4.19 6.23 -9.03
CA LEU A 12 4.69 4.95 -8.51
C LEU A 12 5.78 5.15 -7.44
N ALA A 13 6.78 6.00 -7.73
CA ALA A 13 7.85 6.29 -6.77
C ALA A 13 7.30 6.94 -5.49
N LEU A 14 6.30 7.82 -5.64
CA LEU A 14 5.63 8.48 -4.52
C LEU A 14 4.91 7.47 -3.63
N ILE A 15 4.10 6.56 -4.18
CA ILE A 15 3.37 5.60 -3.35
C ILE A 15 4.32 4.62 -2.65
N ILE A 16 5.36 4.14 -3.33
CA ILE A 16 6.40 3.28 -2.74
C ILE A 16 7.09 4.01 -1.58
N GLY A 17 7.45 5.29 -1.77
CA GLY A 17 8.07 6.10 -0.73
C GLY A 17 7.16 6.31 0.49
N VAL A 18 5.86 6.50 0.28
CA VAL A 18 4.87 6.61 1.37
C VAL A 18 4.75 5.28 2.12
N GLU A 19 4.68 4.15 1.42
CA GLU A 19 4.59 2.81 2.03
C GLU A 19 5.82 2.49 2.90
N ILE A 20 7.02 2.77 2.38
CA ILE A 20 8.27 2.66 3.15
C ILE A 20 8.24 3.58 4.36
N SER A 21 7.78 4.82 4.20
CA SER A 21 7.75 5.78 5.31
C SER A 21 6.80 5.36 6.43
N ILE A 22 5.62 4.83 6.09
CA ILE A 22 4.66 4.30 7.07
C ILE A 22 5.26 3.10 7.82
N GLY A 23 5.83 2.14 7.08
CA GLY A 23 6.34 0.90 7.67
C GLY A 23 7.64 1.07 8.45
N ALA A 24 8.64 1.72 7.84
CA ALA A 24 10.00 1.79 8.38
C ALA A 24 10.22 2.96 9.34
N PHE A 25 9.53 4.09 9.14
CA PHE A 25 9.74 5.29 9.95
C PHE A 25 8.62 5.52 10.96
N LEU A 26 7.37 5.53 10.52
CA LEU A 26 6.24 5.87 11.38
C LEU A 26 5.91 4.77 12.39
N ALA A 27 5.85 3.50 11.96
CA ALA A 27 5.44 2.40 12.85
C ALA A 27 6.32 2.29 14.12
N PRO A 28 7.67 2.35 14.04
CA PRO A 28 8.50 2.31 15.24
C PRO A 28 8.29 3.51 16.17
N VAL A 29 7.98 4.69 15.63
CA VAL A 29 7.72 5.88 16.43
C VAL A 29 6.40 5.74 17.19
N LEU A 30 5.36 5.22 16.54
CA LEU A 30 4.04 5.03 17.16
C LEU A 30 4.03 3.90 18.18
N PHE A 31 4.69 2.76 17.93
CA PHE A 31 4.66 1.58 18.82
C PHE A 31 5.76 1.55 19.88
N PHE A 32 6.78 2.41 19.79
CA PHE A 32 7.80 2.57 20.85
C PHE A 32 7.91 4.02 21.37
N PRO A 33 6.80 4.64 21.79
CA PRO A 33 6.77 6.04 22.22
C PRO A 33 7.59 6.28 23.49
N ALA A 34 7.73 5.26 24.35
CA ALA A 34 8.54 5.32 25.57
C ALA A 34 10.00 5.75 25.33
N LYS A 35 10.54 5.48 24.14
CA LYS A 35 11.90 5.91 23.75
C LYS A 35 12.04 7.42 23.56
N TYR A 36 10.94 8.14 23.36
CA TYR A 36 10.96 9.55 22.94
C TYR A 36 10.26 10.48 23.93
N ILE A 37 9.16 10.02 24.53
CA ILE A 37 8.28 10.87 25.35
C ILE A 37 7.96 10.30 26.74
N GLY A 38 8.60 9.18 27.12
CA GLY A 38 8.44 8.54 28.43
C GLY A 38 7.38 7.44 28.49
N GLU A 39 7.37 6.70 29.59
CA GLU A 39 6.48 5.54 29.80
C GLU A 39 5.01 5.96 30.06
N GLY A 40 4.07 5.06 29.76
CA GLY A 40 2.65 5.25 30.06
C GLY A 40 1.90 6.25 29.17
N VAL A 41 2.55 6.84 28.16
CA VAL A 41 1.92 7.86 27.30
C VAL A 41 0.92 7.27 26.30
N LEU A 42 1.28 6.14 25.66
CA LEU A 42 0.43 5.45 24.71
C LEU A 42 0.50 3.94 24.95
N SER A 43 -0.66 3.30 25.07
CA SER A 43 -0.77 1.84 25.01
C SER A 43 -0.62 1.35 23.57
N ILE A 44 -0.31 0.06 23.39
CA ILE A 44 -0.23 -0.58 22.06
C ILE A 44 -1.54 -0.37 21.28
N PHE A 45 -2.68 -0.48 21.97
CA PHE A 45 -4.00 -0.23 21.38
C PHE A 45 -4.15 1.22 20.89
N GLN A 46 -3.77 2.21 21.71
CA GLN A 46 -3.82 3.62 21.33
C GLN A 46 -2.90 3.94 20.15
N SER A 47 -1.69 3.37 20.13
CA SER A 47 -0.78 3.46 18.98
C SER A 47 -1.38 2.84 17.71
N GLY A 48 -2.07 1.71 17.86
CA GLY A 48 -2.82 1.07 16.78
C GLY A 48 -3.93 1.96 16.21
N LEU A 49 -4.69 2.66 17.06
CA LEU A 49 -5.71 3.62 16.61
C LEU A 49 -5.09 4.76 15.79
N LEU A 50 -3.96 5.31 16.24
CA LEU A 50 -3.24 6.36 15.51
C LEU A 50 -2.72 5.85 14.16
N MET A 51 -2.15 4.64 14.12
CA MET A 51 -1.66 4.04 12.88
C MET A 51 -2.81 3.82 11.87
N THR A 52 -3.97 3.36 12.33
CA THR A 52 -5.16 3.20 11.49
C THR A 52 -5.57 4.52 10.82
N GLN A 53 -5.49 5.66 11.52
CA GLN A 53 -5.80 6.97 10.93
C GLN A 53 -4.84 7.35 9.79
N VAL A 54 -3.59 6.92 9.86
CA VAL A 54 -2.63 7.08 8.76
C VAL A 54 -2.99 6.17 7.59
N PHE A 55 -3.30 4.90 7.86
CA PHE A 55 -3.73 3.97 6.81
C PHE A 55 -5.02 4.40 6.10
N LEU A 56 -6.00 4.96 6.80
CA LEU A 56 -7.22 5.51 6.18
C LEU A 56 -6.91 6.60 5.14
N LYS A 57 -5.98 7.51 5.46
CA LYS A 57 -5.56 8.58 4.53
C LYS A 57 -4.72 8.03 3.39
N TYR A 58 -3.81 7.12 3.70
CA TYR A 58 -2.98 6.43 2.74
C TYR A 58 -3.81 5.61 1.74
N ASN A 59 -4.88 4.94 2.17
CA ASN A 59 -5.73 4.12 1.30
C ASN A 59 -6.35 4.93 0.16
N MET A 60 -6.72 6.19 0.40
CA MET A 60 -7.22 7.08 -0.65
C MET A 60 -6.17 7.31 -1.73
N LEU A 61 -4.93 7.60 -1.32
CA LEU A 61 -3.79 7.79 -2.23
C LEU A 61 -3.44 6.50 -2.96
N LEU A 62 -3.41 5.37 -2.24
CA LEU A 62 -3.09 4.05 -2.78
C LEU A 62 -4.06 3.64 -3.89
N ILE A 63 -5.37 3.76 -3.64
CA ILE A 63 -6.39 3.42 -4.65
C ILE A 63 -6.30 4.37 -5.84
N ALA A 64 -6.14 5.67 -5.61
CA ALA A 64 -5.99 6.64 -6.70
C ALA A 64 -4.79 6.32 -7.62
N VAL A 65 -3.62 6.08 -7.03
CA VAL A 65 -2.40 5.72 -7.80
C VAL A 65 -2.54 4.37 -8.49
N SER A 66 -3.16 3.38 -7.84
CA SER A 66 -3.39 2.06 -8.43
C SER A 66 -4.34 2.13 -9.64
N LEU A 67 -5.40 2.96 -9.57
CA LEU A 67 -6.31 3.21 -10.69
C LEU A 67 -5.62 3.93 -11.84
N VAL A 68 -4.82 4.95 -11.55
CA VAL A 68 -4.00 5.62 -12.58
C VAL A 68 -3.04 4.62 -13.24
N SER A 69 -2.46 3.72 -12.45
CA SER A 69 -1.52 2.71 -12.94
C SER A 69 -2.18 1.73 -13.91
N ILE A 70 -3.33 1.14 -13.56
CA ILE A 70 -4.03 0.21 -14.46
C ILE A 70 -4.52 0.90 -15.73
N ILE A 71 -4.98 2.16 -15.65
CA ILE A 71 -5.42 2.93 -16.82
C ILE A 71 -4.25 3.21 -17.75
N TYR A 72 -3.10 3.64 -17.20
CA TYR A 72 -1.88 3.87 -17.98
C TYR A 72 -1.40 2.61 -18.69
N GLU A 73 -1.40 1.48 -17.98
CA GLU A 73 -0.99 0.19 -18.52
C GLU A 73 -1.96 -0.34 -19.58
N LEU A 74 -3.26 -0.14 -19.40
CA LEU A 74 -4.28 -0.48 -20.40
C LEU A 74 -4.10 0.34 -21.68
N ILE A 75 -3.84 1.65 -21.56
CA ILE A 75 -3.55 2.50 -22.71
C ILE A 75 -2.29 2.01 -23.45
N ASN A 76 -1.24 1.64 -22.72
CA ASN A 76 -0.02 1.09 -23.31
C ASN A 76 -0.29 -0.25 -24.02
N LEU A 77 -1.06 -1.14 -23.40
CA LEU A 77 -1.40 -2.44 -24.00
C LEU A 77 -2.01 -2.28 -25.40
N ILE A 78 -2.95 -1.34 -25.54
CA ILE A 78 -3.70 -1.08 -26.77
C ILE A 78 -2.90 -0.23 -27.77
N LYS A 79 -2.28 0.86 -27.33
CA LYS A 79 -1.75 1.91 -28.23
C LYS A 79 -0.25 1.87 -28.47
N ASN A 80 0.55 1.28 -27.56
CA ASN A 80 2.00 1.25 -27.72
C ASN A 80 2.39 0.17 -28.75
N LYS A 81 3.02 0.59 -29.85
CA LYS A 81 3.47 -0.28 -30.95
C LYS A 81 4.97 -0.63 -30.89
N GLU A 82 5.72 0.06 -30.04
CA GLU A 82 7.18 -0.12 -29.92
C GLU A 82 7.54 -1.31 -29.04
N ASP A 83 6.74 -1.58 -28.01
CA ASP A 83 6.93 -2.71 -27.11
C ASP A 83 6.27 -4.00 -27.63
N SER A 84 6.92 -5.14 -27.36
CA SER A 84 6.36 -6.46 -27.65
C SER A 84 5.07 -6.71 -26.83
N PHE A 85 4.15 -7.49 -27.39
CA PHE A 85 2.89 -7.80 -26.69
C PHE A 85 3.13 -8.43 -25.33
N ASN A 86 4.06 -9.40 -25.23
CA ASN A 86 4.40 -10.06 -23.97
C ASN A 86 4.82 -9.04 -22.89
N PHE A 87 5.65 -8.06 -23.25
CA PHE A 87 6.10 -7.04 -22.30
C PHE A 87 4.93 -6.18 -21.80
N LYS A 88 4.10 -5.69 -22.73
CA LYS A 88 2.93 -4.87 -22.40
C LYS A 88 1.92 -5.62 -21.55
N PHE A 89 1.66 -6.89 -21.89
CA PHE A 89 0.74 -7.74 -21.16
C PHE A 89 1.25 -8.05 -19.75
N SER A 90 2.55 -8.36 -19.58
CA SER A 90 3.14 -8.57 -18.25
C SER A 90 3.07 -7.32 -17.37
N ALA A 91 3.37 -6.14 -17.90
CA ALA A 91 3.27 -4.88 -17.16
C ALA A 91 1.81 -4.56 -16.76
N PHE A 92 0.87 -4.79 -17.68
CA PHE A 92 -0.55 -4.69 -17.39
C PHE A 92 -1.00 -5.65 -16.28
N MET A 93 -0.65 -6.94 -16.38
CA MET A 93 -0.97 -7.93 -15.36
C MET A 93 -0.36 -7.58 -14.01
N LEU A 94 0.85 -7.04 -13.98
CA LEU A 94 1.48 -6.57 -12.75
C LEU A 94 0.72 -5.40 -12.13
N SER A 95 0.28 -4.42 -12.92
CA SER A 95 -0.56 -3.33 -12.42
C SER A 95 -1.94 -3.80 -11.95
N PHE A 96 -2.49 -4.84 -12.58
CA PHE A 96 -3.75 -5.47 -12.16
C PHE A 96 -3.59 -6.17 -10.80
N ILE A 97 -2.47 -6.88 -10.58
CA ILE A 97 -2.12 -7.46 -9.29
C ILE A 97 -1.97 -6.37 -8.22
N VAL A 98 -1.29 -5.27 -8.54
CA VAL A 98 -1.16 -4.12 -7.61
C VAL A 98 -2.53 -3.56 -7.24
N LEU A 99 -3.44 -3.38 -8.21
CA LEU A 99 -4.80 -2.91 -7.93
C LEU A 99 -5.57 -3.90 -7.05
N GLY A 100 -5.43 -5.21 -7.29
CA GLY A 100 -6.06 -6.25 -6.46
C GLY A 100 -5.56 -6.23 -5.02
N LEU A 101 -4.25 -6.14 -4.82
CA LEU A 101 -3.63 -6.02 -3.49
C LEU A 101 -4.07 -4.73 -2.79
N ALA A 102 -4.02 -3.59 -3.49
CA ALA A 102 -4.46 -2.30 -2.99
C ALA A 102 -5.93 -2.32 -2.57
N SER A 103 -6.80 -2.91 -3.39
CA SER A 103 -8.23 -3.05 -3.11
C SER A 103 -8.47 -3.96 -1.90
N SER A 104 -7.75 -5.07 -1.79
CA SER A 104 -7.84 -5.95 -0.61
C SER A 104 -7.41 -5.21 0.67
N PHE A 105 -6.33 -4.43 0.61
CA PHE A 105 -5.84 -3.65 1.74
C PHE A 105 -6.84 -2.56 2.17
N ALA A 106 -7.36 -1.80 1.20
CA ALA A 106 -8.24 -0.67 1.47
C ALA A 106 -9.67 -1.07 1.84
N PHE A 107 -10.23 -2.12 1.23
CA PHE A 107 -11.64 -2.48 1.35
C PHE A 107 -11.92 -3.74 2.16
N TYR A 108 -10.91 -4.55 2.48
CA TYR A 108 -11.08 -5.73 3.34
C TYR A 108 -10.28 -5.61 4.64
N PHE A 109 -8.95 -5.49 4.56
CA PHE A 109 -8.11 -5.51 5.76
C PHE A 109 -8.31 -4.26 6.63
N THR A 110 -8.31 -3.07 6.04
CA THR A 110 -8.47 -1.83 6.82
C THR A 110 -9.84 -1.76 7.51
N PRO A 111 -10.98 -2.02 6.84
CA PRO A 111 -12.28 -2.00 7.51
C PRO A 111 -12.41 -3.06 8.60
N TYR A 112 -11.84 -4.25 8.41
CA TYR A 112 -11.82 -5.29 9.45
C TYR A 112 -11.07 -4.80 10.70
N ILE A 113 -9.88 -4.22 10.54
CA ILE A 113 -9.07 -3.72 11.65
C ILE A 113 -9.78 -2.56 12.36
N VAL A 114 -10.35 -1.61 11.61
CA VAL A 114 -11.14 -0.50 12.15
C VAL A 114 -12.32 -1.02 12.98
N ASN A 115 -13.05 -2.00 12.46
CA ASN A 115 -14.19 -2.59 13.16
C ASN A 115 -13.74 -3.28 14.46
N ALA A 116 -12.69 -4.10 14.42
CA ALA A 116 -12.15 -4.75 15.62
C ALA A 116 -11.70 -3.72 16.67
N GLN A 117 -11.03 -2.64 16.25
CA GLN A 117 -10.65 -1.53 17.14
C GLN A 117 -11.86 -0.82 17.74
N SER A 118 -12.96 -0.65 16.99
CA SER A 118 -14.19 -0.03 17.49
C SER A 118 -14.91 -0.84 18.57
N LEU A 119 -14.66 -2.15 18.63
CA LEU A 119 -15.18 -3.06 19.65
C LEU A 119 -14.34 -3.05 20.94
N GLY A 120 -13.24 -2.30 20.96
CA GLY A 120 -12.35 -2.16 22.11
C GLY A 120 -11.12 -3.06 22.08
N GLU A 121 -10.26 -2.91 23.09
CA GLU A 121 -8.94 -3.53 23.14
C GLU A 121 -8.99 -5.07 23.10
N LEU A 122 -9.94 -5.69 23.82
CA LEU A 122 -10.09 -7.15 23.86
C LEU A 122 -10.37 -7.78 22.49
N ALA A 123 -11.03 -7.07 21.58
CA ALA A 123 -11.28 -7.57 20.23
C ALA A 123 -10.00 -7.63 19.38
N THR A 124 -8.98 -6.83 19.74
CA THR A 124 -7.67 -6.79 19.06
C THR A 124 -6.66 -7.80 19.62
N THR A 125 -7.00 -8.54 20.67
CA THR A 125 -6.14 -9.59 21.24
C THR A 125 -6.55 -11.00 20.80
N THR A 126 -7.51 -11.11 19.88
CA THR A 126 -8.00 -12.40 19.37
C THR A 126 -7.03 -13.01 18.35
N ASN A 127 -7.02 -14.34 18.25
CA ASN A 127 -6.22 -15.05 17.24
C ASN A 127 -6.64 -14.67 15.82
N ASP A 128 -7.94 -14.42 15.60
CA ASP A 128 -8.47 -13.99 14.31
C ASP A 128 -7.93 -12.61 13.93
N PHE A 129 -7.95 -11.64 14.86
CA PHE A 129 -7.35 -10.33 14.63
C PHE A 129 -5.86 -10.44 14.33
N ALA A 130 -5.11 -11.23 15.10
CA ALA A 130 -3.67 -11.42 14.89
C ALA A 130 -3.38 -11.99 13.49
N SER A 131 -4.18 -12.97 13.04
CA SER A 131 -4.06 -13.56 11.71
C SER A 131 -4.36 -12.56 10.59
N VAL A 132 -5.47 -11.81 10.70
CA VAL A 132 -5.87 -10.81 9.69
C VAL A 132 -4.87 -9.65 9.64
N HIS A 133 -4.43 -9.15 10.80
CA HIS A 133 -3.40 -8.12 10.90
C HIS A 133 -2.07 -8.59 10.29
N LYS A 134 -1.65 -9.82 10.57
CA LYS A 134 -0.41 -10.35 9.99
C LYS A 134 -0.51 -10.50 8.48
N THR A 135 -1.67 -10.93 7.99
CA THR A 135 -1.91 -11.07 6.56
C THR A 135 -1.89 -9.71 5.85
N SER A 136 -2.45 -8.66 6.47
CA SER A 136 -2.42 -7.31 5.89
C SER A 136 -0.99 -6.77 5.76
N GLU A 137 -0.12 -7.04 6.75
CA GLU A 137 1.31 -6.70 6.65
C GLU A 137 2.00 -7.40 5.46
N ILE A 138 1.68 -8.68 5.24
CA ILE A 138 2.24 -9.46 4.13
C ILE A 138 1.75 -8.91 2.79
N VAL A 139 0.46 -8.61 2.67
CA VAL A 139 -0.14 -8.00 1.48
C VAL A 139 0.56 -6.67 1.15
N MET A 140 0.80 -5.83 2.16
CA MET A 140 1.52 -4.56 1.97
C MET A 140 2.95 -4.78 1.46
N LYS A 141 3.68 -5.76 2.01
CA LYS A 141 5.05 -6.08 1.53
C LYS A 141 5.07 -6.58 0.08
N ILE A 142 4.16 -7.47 -0.27
CA ILE A 142 4.03 -7.98 -1.64
C ILE A 142 3.68 -6.82 -2.59
N MET A 143 2.80 -5.92 -2.16
CA MET A 143 2.40 -4.74 -2.92
C MET A 143 3.58 -3.79 -3.19
N ILE A 144 4.39 -3.45 -2.18
CA ILE A 144 5.63 -2.66 -2.35
C ILE A 144 6.54 -3.30 -3.40
N ILE A 145 6.74 -4.62 -3.32
CA ILE A 145 7.60 -5.37 -4.24
C ILE A 145 7.03 -5.30 -5.66
N ALA A 146 5.73 -5.54 -5.83
CA ALA A 146 5.06 -5.50 -7.13
C ALA A 146 5.12 -4.11 -7.78
N GLN A 147 4.85 -3.05 -7.00
CA GLN A 147 4.98 -1.66 -7.44
C GLN A 147 6.42 -1.31 -7.83
N THR A 148 7.40 -1.76 -7.04
CA THR A 148 8.83 -1.53 -7.31
C THR A 148 9.26 -2.21 -8.60
N ILE A 149 8.86 -3.46 -8.83
CA ILE A 149 9.12 -4.17 -10.09
C ILE A 149 8.48 -3.40 -11.25
N LEU A 150 7.22 -2.98 -11.11
CA LEU A 150 6.50 -2.23 -12.16
C LEU A 150 7.20 -0.91 -12.49
N PHE A 151 7.68 -0.18 -11.48
CA PHE A 151 8.46 1.04 -11.64
C PHE A 151 9.73 0.78 -12.48
N PHE A 152 10.56 -0.18 -12.11
CA PHE A 152 11.82 -0.45 -12.82
C PHE A 152 11.59 -1.01 -14.23
N VAL A 153 10.56 -1.85 -14.43
CA VAL A 153 10.14 -2.34 -15.74
C VAL A 153 9.84 -1.18 -16.68
N ARG A 154 9.11 -0.17 -16.19
CA ARG A 154 8.71 1.01 -16.99
C ARG A 154 9.75 2.11 -17.04
N ALA A 155 10.65 2.20 -16.08
CA ALA A 155 11.76 3.16 -16.13
C ALA A 155 12.75 2.84 -17.26
N ARG A 156 12.98 1.55 -17.54
CA ARG A 156 13.98 1.08 -18.51
C ARG A 156 13.62 1.30 -19.99
N ARG A 157 12.33 1.38 -20.34
CA ARG A 157 11.83 1.57 -21.71
C ARG A 157 10.95 2.79 -21.77
#